data_AF-A0A7J7DRK4-F1
#
_entry.id   AF-A0A7J7DRK4-F1
#
_cell.length_a   1.000
_cell.length_b   1.000
_cell.length_c   1.000
_cell.angle_alpha   90.00
_cell.angle_beta   90.00
_cell.angle_gamma   90.00
#
_symmetry.space_group_name_H-M   'P 1'
#
loop_
_entity.id
_entity.type
_entity.pdbx_description
1 polymer ?
#
loop_
_entity_poly.entity_id
_entity_poly.type
_entity_poly.pdbx_seq_one_letter_code
_entity_poly.pdbx_strand_id
1 'polypeptide(L)'
;MAIESSSESMAIESSSDSYFITYFQKVEAELAEIGLKEDATARATATATARSILNKAIDLFPDKPVFYIRLAFLVAKEASRLPEEEVQRQHLLQEALTSADEAVRLSPYSLDAATMKVIILSQILRKNFSEPIYHRIIDECNRALAIRIPTNDIPTNDYPMNFSETVAHQRIGIRALQDIAEHERAEHERAARERAERAERARAKSNRNYRLQQIIEKREMEEEKKRAAEEEKNKAELEERMRMEEEKRRAEEEKWKAGEEKRKRKYKKKKEKAAEKRQKEEEERQKAEEEKQKDLKDASGCPSDARFDATQYAFFGQDAVEEVDLGGLDDDGDDPVFGSVNDDDYYLFDKDEVRVVRFYV
;
A
#
# COMPACT_ATOMS: atom_id res chain seq x y z
N MET A 1 -94.15 6.14 -24.62
CA MET A 1 -93.12 6.48 -23.62
C MET A 1 -91.76 6.19 -24.24
N ALA A 2 -90.90 7.21 -24.19
CA ALA A 2 -89.61 7.44 -24.83
C ALA A 2 -88.71 6.23 -25.19
N ILE A 3 -88.32 6.15 -26.47
CA ILE A 3 -87.02 5.65 -26.93
C ILE A 3 -86.54 6.62 -28.04
N GLU A 4 -85.99 7.76 -27.64
CA GLU A 4 -85.25 8.68 -28.53
C GLU A 4 -84.11 9.30 -27.71
N SER A 5 -82.98 8.58 -27.56
CA SER A 5 -81.75 9.15 -26.97
C SER A 5 -80.47 8.43 -27.41
N SER A 6 -80.40 7.88 -28.64
CA SER A 6 -79.24 7.09 -29.09
C SER A 6 -78.55 7.59 -30.36
N SER A 7 -79.01 8.68 -30.98
CA SER A 7 -78.43 9.21 -32.23
C SER A 7 -77.48 10.38 -32.05
N GLU A 8 -77.40 10.98 -30.85
CA GLU A 8 -76.56 12.17 -30.60
C GLU A 8 -75.11 11.82 -30.18
N SER A 9 -74.84 10.60 -29.73
CA SER A 9 -73.48 10.19 -29.33
C SER A 9 -72.58 9.79 -30.50
N MET A 10 -73.13 9.48 -31.68
CA MET A 10 -72.37 9.05 -32.86
C MET A 10 -71.80 10.22 -33.68
N ALA A 11 -72.33 11.44 -33.53
CA ALA A 11 -71.86 12.61 -34.29
C ALA A 11 -70.62 13.29 -33.69
N ILE A 12 -70.29 13.01 -32.43
CA ILE A 12 -69.17 13.65 -31.72
C ILE A 12 -67.84 12.94 -32.01
N GLU A 13 -67.85 11.61 -32.19
CA GLU A 13 -66.64 10.83 -32.51
C GLU A 13 -66.06 11.15 -33.90
N SER A 14 -66.91 11.42 -34.90
CA SER A 14 -66.44 11.77 -36.26
C SER A 14 -65.70 13.11 -36.33
N SER A 15 -65.92 14.00 -35.36
CA SER A 15 -65.25 15.30 -35.30
C SER A 15 -63.83 15.17 -34.76
N SER A 16 -63.63 14.37 -33.70
CA SER A 16 -62.33 14.17 -33.05
C SER A 16 -61.29 13.53 -33.98
N ASP A 17 -61.69 12.52 -34.75
CA ASP A 17 -60.79 11.85 -35.70
C ASP A 17 -60.41 12.74 -36.89
N SER A 18 -61.33 13.60 -37.34
CA SER A 18 -61.04 14.59 -38.37
C SER A 18 -60.02 15.64 -37.90
N TYR A 19 -60.10 16.08 -36.64
CA TYR A 19 -59.12 16.99 -36.06
C TYR A 19 -57.76 16.31 -35.89
N PHE A 20 -57.73 15.06 -35.42
CA PHE A 20 -56.51 14.29 -35.30
C PHE A 20 -55.77 14.16 -36.65
N ILE A 21 -56.47 13.76 -37.72
CA ILE A 21 -55.87 13.62 -39.06
C ILE A 21 -55.30 14.95 -39.54
N THR A 22 -56.02 16.06 -39.32
CA THR A 22 -55.56 17.40 -39.74
C THR A 22 -54.29 17.81 -39.00
N TYR A 23 -54.24 17.59 -37.68
CA TYR A 23 -53.05 17.89 -36.87
C TYR A 23 -51.88 16.98 -37.24
N PHE A 24 -52.13 15.69 -37.47
CA PHE A 24 -51.12 14.74 -37.90
C PHE A 24 -50.52 15.12 -39.26
N GLN A 25 -51.34 15.43 -40.26
CA GLN A 25 -50.86 15.89 -41.56
C GLN A 25 -50.04 17.17 -41.47
N LYS A 26 -50.46 18.12 -40.62
CA LYS A 26 -49.71 19.35 -40.39
C LYS A 26 -48.34 19.08 -39.75
N VAL A 27 -48.27 18.18 -38.78
CA VAL A 27 -47.02 17.74 -38.16
C VAL A 27 -46.09 17.10 -39.20
N GLU A 28 -46.60 16.17 -40.01
CA GLU A 28 -45.80 15.49 -41.03
C GLU A 28 -45.28 16.47 -42.11
N ALA A 29 -46.09 17.45 -42.52
CA ALA A 29 -45.67 18.48 -43.48
C ALA A 29 -44.49 19.32 -42.94
N GLU A 30 -44.57 19.76 -41.68
CA GLU A 30 -43.52 20.54 -41.04
C GLU A 30 -42.24 19.71 -40.82
N LEU A 31 -42.38 18.45 -40.41
CA LEU A 31 -41.24 17.54 -40.26
C LEU A 31 -40.54 17.26 -41.59
N ALA A 32 -41.29 17.15 -42.69
CA ALA A 32 -40.74 17.01 -44.03
C ALA A 32 -39.96 18.28 -44.46
N GLU A 33 -40.50 19.47 -44.17
CA GLU A 33 -39.85 20.74 -44.52
C GLU A 33 -38.50 20.94 -43.80
N ILE A 34 -38.38 20.47 -42.56
CA ILE A 34 -37.10 20.48 -41.81
C ILE A 34 -36.01 19.70 -42.55
N GLY A 35 -36.37 18.62 -43.24
CA GLY A 35 -35.45 17.79 -44.02
C GLY A 35 -34.90 18.48 -45.27
N LEU A 36 -35.64 19.43 -45.83
CA LEU A 36 -35.32 20.13 -47.09
C LEU A 36 -34.51 21.42 -46.88
N LYS A 37 -34.49 21.97 -45.67
CA LYS A 37 -33.79 23.24 -45.36
C LYS A 37 -32.31 22.99 -45.13
N GLU A 38 -31.46 23.51 -46.03
CA GLU A 38 -29.99 23.46 -45.89
C GLU A 38 -29.46 24.46 -44.85
N ASP A 39 -30.07 25.64 -44.77
CA ASP A 39 -29.68 26.69 -43.82
C ASP A 39 -30.01 26.32 -42.37
N ALA A 40 -29.03 26.51 -41.48
CA ALA A 40 -29.13 26.23 -40.05
C ALA A 40 -30.19 27.11 -39.36
N THR A 41 -30.32 28.39 -39.75
CA THR A 41 -31.27 29.31 -39.09
C THR A 41 -32.71 29.01 -39.50
N ALA A 42 -32.95 28.77 -40.79
CA ALA A 42 -34.24 28.32 -41.30
C ALA A 42 -34.66 26.97 -40.68
N ARG A 43 -33.72 26.05 -40.49
CA ARG A 43 -33.96 24.74 -39.89
C ARG A 43 -34.27 24.83 -38.39
N ALA A 44 -33.58 25.69 -37.65
CA ALA A 44 -33.86 25.93 -36.24
C ALA A 44 -35.28 26.51 -36.05
N THR A 45 -35.65 27.48 -36.91
CA THR A 45 -37.00 28.06 -36.92
C THR A 45 -38.07 27.00 -37.21
N ALA A 46 -37.86 26.16 -38.22
CA ALA A 46 -38.78 25.07 -38.56
C ALA A 46 -38.88 24.02 -37.43
N THR A 47 -37.77 23.70 -36.77
CA THR A 47 -37.73 22.78 -35.62
C THR A 47 -38.56 23.35 -34.45
N ALA A 48 -38.42 24.64 -34.15
CA ALA A 48 -39.20 25.31 -33.12
C ALA A 48 -40.71 25.32 -33.43
N THR A 49 -41.07 25.59 -34.69
CA THR A 49 -42.47 25.53 -35.16
C THR A 49 -43.05 24.13 -35.02
N ALA A 50 -42.35 23.10 -35.52
CA ALA A 50 -42.79 21.71 -35.44
C ALA A 50 -42.95 21.26 -33.97
N ARG A 51 -42.03 21.65 -33.09
CA ARG A 51 -42.11 21.35 -31.65
C ARG A 51 -43.32 22.02 -31.00
N SER A 52 -43.60 23.28 -31.32
CA SER A 52 -44.78 24.00 -30.85
C SER A 52 -46.09 23.32 -31.28
N ILE A 53 -46.15 22.88 -32.54
CA ILE A 53 -47.32 22.15 -33.08
C ILE A 53 -47.48 20.80 -32.38
N LEU A 54 -46.38 20.06 -32.18
CA LEU A 54 -46.40 18.76 -31.49
C LEU A 54 -46.87 18.89 -30.04
N ASN A 55 -46.38 19.88 -29.29
CA ASN A 55 -46.83 20.12 -27.92
C ASN A 55 -48.32 20.45 -27.89
N LYS A 56 -48.80 21.31 -28.79
CA LYS A 56 -50.24 21.60 -28.90
C LYS A 56 -51.05 20.36 -29.28
N ALA A 57 -50.51 19.48 -30.12
CA ALA A 57 -51.17 18.22 -30.47
C ALA A 57 -51.23 17.26 -29.27
N ILE A 58 -50.18 17.20 -28.44
CA ILE A 58 -50.16 16.43 -27.20
C ILE A 58 -51.19 16.97 -26.20
N ASP A 59 -51.30 18.29 -26.05
CA ASP A 59 -52.30 18.91 -25.16
C ASP A 59 -53.74 18.57 -25.59
N LEU A 60 -53.98 18.49 -26.90
CA LEU A 60 -55.29 18.15 -27.46
C LEU A 60 -55.57 16.63 -27.46
N PHE A 61 -54.53 15.82 -27.61
CA PHE A 61 -54.62 14.37 -27.81
C PHE A 61 -53.60 13.62 -26.95
N PRO A 62 -53.71 13.69 -25.60
CA PRO A 62 -52.71 13.15 -24.69
C PRO A 62 -52.64 11.62 -24.69
N ASP A 63 -53.65 10.94 -25.24
CA ASP A 63 -53.74 9.48 -25.37
C ASP A 63 -53.09 8.95 -26.66
N LYS A 64 -52.65 9.82 -27.58
CA LYS A 64 -52.12 9.40 -28.89
C LYS A 64 -50.59 9.27 -28.83
N PRO A 65 -50.03 8.04 -28.83
CA PRO A 65 -48.59 7.81 -28.72
C PRO A 65 -47.78 8.39 -29.88
N VAL A 66 -48.40 8.54 -31.06
CA VAL A 66 -47.72 9.02 -32.28
C VAL A 66 -47.10 10.41 -32.10
N PHE A 67 -47.75 11.31 -31.37
CA PHE A 67 -47.22 12.66 -31.16
C PHE A 67 -45.99 12.65 -30.23
N TYR A 68 -45.99 11.79 -29.21
CA TYR A 68 -44.83 11.60 -28.34
C TYR A 68 -43.64 10.97 -29.08
N ILE A 69 -43.88 9.99 -29.98
CA ILE A 69 -42.83 9.40 -30.82
C ILE A 69 -42.22 10.47 -31.73
N ARG A 70 -43.05 11.29 -32.38
CA ARG A 70 -42.58 12.38 -33.25
C ARG A 70 -41.83 13.47 -32.49
N LEU A 71 -42.29 13.82 -31.30
CA LEU A 71 -41.57 14.77 -30.42
C LEU A 71 -40.22 14.21 -29.98
N ALA A 72 -40.19 12.96 -29.51
CA ALA A 72 -38.95 12.28 -29.12
C ALA A 72 -37.93 12.26 -30.27
N PHE A 73 -38.37 11.92 -31.48
CA PHE A 73 -37.52 11.94 -32.67
C PHE A 73 -36.98 13.34 -33.00
N LEU A 74 -37.85 14.35 -33.01
CA LEU A 74 -37.48 15.73 -33.33
C LEU A 74 -36.43 16.26 -32.35
N VAL A 75 -36.66 16.07 -31.04
CA VAL A 75 -35.76 16.53 -29.98
C VAL A 75 -34.44 15.75 -29.98
N ALA A 76 -34.46 14.43 -30.20
CA ALA A 76 -33.24 13.64 -30.33
C ALA A 76 -32.41 14.06 -31.55
N LYS A 77 -33.07 14.38 -32.67
CA LYS A 77 -32.42 14.89 -33.87
C LYS A 77 -31.82 16.27 -33.64
N GLU A 78 -32.48 17.14 -32.88
CA GLU A 78 -31.91 18.42 -32.44
C GLU A 78 -30.65 18.21 -31.58
N ALA A 79 -30.71 17.30 -30.60
CA ALA A 79 -29.59 16.95 -29.73
C ALA A 79 -28.37 16.42 -30.52
N SER A 80 -28.60 15.63 -31.57
CA SER A 80 -27.54 15.07 -32.42
C SER A 80 -26.74 16.12 -33.21
N ARG A 81 -27.28 17.34 -33.36
CA ARG A 81 -26.62 18.46 -34.07
C ARG A 81 -25.74 19.31 -33.16
N LEU A 82 -25.87 19.16 -31.85
CA LEU A 82 -25.08 19.87 -30.86
C LEU A 82 -23.79 19.10 -30.55
N PRO A 83 -22.68 19.80 -30.21
CA PRO A 83 -21.46 19.14 -29.79
C PRO A 83 -21.67 18.32 -28.52
N GLU A 84 -20.87 17.28 -28.33
CA GLU A 84 -21.11 16.29 -27.27
C GLU A 84 -20.98 16.86 -25.85
N GLU A 85 -20.13 17.88 -25.69
CA GLU A 85 -19.83 18.54 -24.44
C GLU A 85 -20.94 19.50 -23.98
N GLU A 86 -21.86 19.87 -24.88
CA GLU A 86 -22.91 20.86 -24.62
C GLU A 86 -23.93 20.36 -23.58
N VAL A 87 -24.17 21.16 -22.52
CA VAL A 87 -25.19 20.84 -21.50
C VAL A 87 -26.58 20.78 -22.12
N GLN A 88 -26.86 21.65 -23.10
CA GLN A 88 -28.11 21.68 -23.83
C GLN A 88 -28.44 20.34 -24.51
N ARG A 89 -27.42 19.64 -25.02
CA ARG A 89 -27.59 18.31 -25.62
C ARG A 89 -28.13 17.30 -24.61
N GLN A 90 -27.63 17.32 -23.37
CA GLN A 90 -28.10 16.40 -22.33
C GLN A 90 -29.54 16.68 -21.93
N HIS A 91 -29.91 17.96 -21.81
CA HIS A 91 -31.29 18.36 -21.54
C HIS A 91 -32.24 17.86 -22.63
N LEU A 92 -31.88 18.06 -23.91
CA LEU A 92 -32.67 17.59 -25.04
C LEU A 92 -32.78 16.05 -25.08
N LEU A 93 -31.69 15.32 -24.82
CA LEU A 93 -31.75 13.85 -24.76
C LEU A 93 -32.66 13.35 -23.63
N GLN A 94 -32.67 14.02 -22.48
CA GLN A 94 -33.53 13.65 -21.36
C GLN A 94 -35.00 13.95 -21.65
N GLU A 95 -35.28 15.06 -22.33
CA GLU A 95 -36.62 15.40 -22.80
C GLU A 95 -37.12 14.42 -23.86
N ALA A 96 -36.26 14.05 -24.81
CA ALA A 96 -36.56 13.05 -25.82
C ALA A 96 -36.86 11.70 -25.17
N LEU A 97 -36.07 11.30 -24.17
CA LEU A 97 -36.28 10.05 -23.42
C LEU A 97 -37.61 10.07 -22.69
N THR A 98 -37.96 11.17 -22.02
CA THR A 98 -39.26 11.33 -21.33
C THR A 98 -40.42 11.18 -22.30
N SER A 99 -40.31 11.78 -23.49
CA SER A 99 -41.32 11.65 -24.54
C SER A 99 -41.41 10.21 -25.07
N ALA A 100 -40.28 9.53 -25.26
CA ALA A 100 -40.26 8.14 -25.70
C ALA A 100 -40.82 7.18 -24.64
N ASP A 101 -40.54 7.42 -23.35
CA ASP A 101 -41.11 6.67 -22.23
C ASP A 101 -42.63 6.78 -22.22
N GLU A 102 -43.16 7.98 -22.43
CA GLU A 102 -44.61 8.21 -22.49
C GLU A 102 -45.26 7.54 -23.70
N ALA A 103 -44.59 7.56 -24.86
CA ALA A 103 -45.04 6.80 -26.04
C ALA A 103 -45.12 5.29 -25.78
N VAL A 104 -44.11 4.71 -25.11
CA VAL A 104 -44.08 3.29 -24.74
C VAL A 104 -45.14 2.99 -23.67
N ARG A 105 -45.38 3.90 -22.74
CA ARG A 105 -46.43 3.76 -21.71
C ARG A 105 -47.82 3.69 -22.35
N LEU A 106 -48.10 4.56 -23.32
CA LEU A 106 -49.38 4.63 -24.03
C LEU A 106 -49.54 3.47 -25.02
N SER A 107 -48.46 2.99 -25.63
CA SER A 107 -48.47 1.85 -26.56
C SER A 107 -47.28 0.91 -26.33
N PRO A 108 -47.41 -0.01 -25.35
CA PRO A 108 -46.32 -0.93 -24.97
C PRO A 108 -45.89 -1.89 -26.08
N TYR A 109 -46.78 -2.12 -27.06
CA TYR A 109 -46.57 -2.99 -28.20
C TYR A 109 -46.21 -2.22 -29.49
N SER A 110 -45.96 -0.91 -29.40
CA SER A 110 -45.47 -0.13 -30.54
C SER A 110 -43.98 -0.36 -30.75
N LEU A 111 -43.63 -0.99 -31.87
CA LEU A 111 -42.24 -1.15 -32.29
C LEU A 111 -41.54 0.21 -32.47
N ASP A 112 -42.24 1.20 -33.01
CA ASP A 112 -41.70 2.55 -33.24
C ASP A 112 -41.36 3.26 -31.93
N ALA A 113 -42.21 3.14 -30.91
CA ALA A 113 -41.95 3.72 -29.59
C ALA A 113 -40.74 3.07 -28.91
N ALA A 114 -40.68 1.74 -28.90
CA ALA A 114 -39.55 1.00 -28.32
C ALA A 114 -38.24 1.30 -29.06
N THR A 115 -38.28 1.33 -30.40
CA THR A 115 -37.11 1.65 -31.24
C THR A 115 -36.62 3.07 -30.98
N MET A 116 -37.52 4.05 -30.89
CA MET A 116 -37.15 5.43 -30.58
C MET A 116 -36.43 5.55 -29.24
N LYS A 117 -36.95 4.86 -28.21
CA LYS A 117 -36.34 4.82 -26.88
C LYS A 117 -34.94 4.21 -26.91
N VAL A 118 -34.73 3.10 -27.63
CA VAL A 118 -33.41 2.48 -27.81
C VAL A 118 -32.43 3.44 -28.48
N ILE A 119 -32.86 4.16 -29.53
CA ILE A 119 -32.01 5.14 -30.21
C ILE A 119 -31.55 6.23 -29.23
N ILE A 120 -32.48 6.77 -28.44
CA ILE A 120 -32.18 7.85 -27.48
C ILE A 120 -31.25 7.36 -26.37
N LEU A 121 -31.54 6.21 -25.76
CA LEU A 121 -30.68 5.61 -24.74
C LEU A 121 -29.27 5.33 -25.27
N SER A 122 -29.15 4.88 -26.52
CA SER A 122 -27.86 4.67 -27.17
C SER A 122 -27.07 5.98 -27.32
N GLN A 123 -27.73 7.10 -27.62
CA GLN A 123 -27.08 8.41 -27.67
C GLN A 123 -26.62 8.88 -26.28
N ILE A 124 -27.40 8.60 -25.23
CA ILE A 124 -27.02 8.92 -23.84
C ILE A 124 -25.81 8.07 -23.41
N LEU A 125 -25.82 6.76 -23.71
CA LEU A 125 -24.75 5.83 -23.33
C LEU A 125 -23.38 6.23 -23.90
N ARG A 126 -23.34 6.76 -25.13
CA ARG A 126 -22.08 7.19 -25.77
C ARG A 126 -21.28 8.21 -24.95
N LYS A 127 -21.95 9.09 -24.19
CA LYS A 127 -21.28 10.12 -23.38
C LYS A 127 -20.93 9.63 -21.98
N ASN A 128 -21.89 8.96 -21.34
CA ASN A 128 -21.78 8.51 -19.97
C ASN A 128 -22.06 7.02 -19.94
N PHE A 129 -21.02 6.21 -20.17
CA PHE A 129 -21.15 4.77 -19.99
C PHE A 129 -21.59 4.50 -18.55
N SER A 130 -22.80 3.96 -18.42
CA SER A 130 -23.45 3.72 -17.15
C SER A 130 -24.14 2.37 -17.27
N GLU A 131 -23.73 1.43 -16.43
CA GLU A 131 -24.26 0.07 -16.38
C GLU A 131 -25.82 0.04 -16.30
N PRO A 132 -26.49 0.90 -15.49
CA PRO A 132 -27.94 1.01 -15.51
C PRO A 132 -28.56 1.38 -16.87
N ILE A 133 -27.91 2.25 -17.66
CA ILE A 133 -28.41 2.68 -18.98
C ILE A 133 -28.25 1.53 -19.96
N TYR A 134 -27.15 0.79 -19.87
CA TYR A 134 -26.90 -0.39 -20.68
C TYR A 134 -27.96 -1.48 -20.51
N HIS A 135 -28.29 -1.83 -19.25
CA HIS A 135 -29.36 -2.79 -18.98
C HIS A 135 -30.71 -2.33 -19.54
N ARG A 136 -31.05 -1.03 -19.40
CA ARG A 136 -32.27 -0.47 -19.98
C ARG A 136 -32.31 -0.61 -21.51
N ILE A 137 -31.18 -0.44 -22.20
CA ILE A 137 -31.09 -0.63 -23.66
C ILE A 137 -31.37 -2.10 -24.00
N ILE A 138 -30.77 -3.04 -23.27
CA ILE A 138 -31.01 -4.48 -23.48
C ILE A 138 -32.49 -4.82 -23.29
N ASP A 139 -33.10 -4.34 -22.20
CA ASP A 139 -34.51 -4.61 -21.89
C ASP A 139 -35.45 -4.09 -22.98
N GLU A 140 -35.21 -2.87 -23.48
CA GLU A 140 -36.03 -2.29 -24.55
C GLU A 140 -35.77 -2.95 -25.91
N CYS A 141 -34.53 -3.37 -26.20
CA CYS A 141 -34.22 -4.20 -27.37
C CYS A 141 -34.97 -5.54 -27.33
N ASN A 142 -34.95 -6.22 -26.18
CA ASN A 142 -35.68 -7.47 -25.98
C ASN A 142 -37.19 -7.26 -26.13
N ARG A 143 -37.73 -6.15 -25.61
CA ARG A 143 -39.14 -5.77 -25.80
C ARG A 143 -39.47 -5.55 -27.27
N ALA A 144 -38.66 -4.78 -28.00
CA ALA A 144 -38.84 -4.53 -29.43
C ALA A 144 -38.79 -5.83 -30.26
N LEU A 145 -37.89 -6.76 -29.91
CA LEU A 145 -37.81 -8.07 -30.52
C LEU A 145 -39.04 -8.93 -30.23
N ALA A 146 -39.56 -8.91 -29.00
CA ALA A 146 -40.75 -9.66 -28.61
C ALA A 146 -42.01 -9.19 -29.38
N ILE A 147 -42.14 -7.88 -29.65
CA ILE A 147 -43.23 -7.32 -30.47
C ILE A 147 -43.16 -7.84 -31.92
N ARG A 148 -41.95 -8.01 -32.47
CA ARG A 148 -41.73 -8.39 -33.86
C ARG A 148 -41.94 -9.89 -34.14
N ILE A 149 -42.08 -10.72 -33.10
CA ILE A 149 -42.37 -12.15 -33.25
C ILE A 149 -43.84 -12.41 -32.89
N PRO A 150 -44.81 -12.14 -33.77
CA PRO A 150 -46.04 -12.91 -33.76
C PRO A 150 -45.69 -14.31 -34.26
N THR A 151 -45.73 -15.26 -33.34
CA THR A 151 -46.12 -16.66 -33.57
C THR A 151 -46.85 -16.87 -34.91
N ASN A 152 -46.17 -17.49 -35.88
CA ASN A 152 -46.61 -18.34 -37.00
C ASN A 152 -47.94 -18.13 -37.79
N ASP A 153 -48.84 -17.20 -37.48
CA ASP A 153 -50.22 -17.21 -38.01
C ASP A 153 -50.74 -15.88 -38.61
N ILE A 154 -49.88 -14.92 -39.00
CA ILE A 154 -50.39 -13.70 -39.67
C ILE A 154 -50.48 -13.89 -41.20
N PRO A 155 -51.69 -13.75 -41.80
CA PRO A 155 -51.87 -13.83 -43.25
C PRO A 155 -51.14 -12.67 -43.96
N THR A 156 -50.38 -13.02 -44.99
CA THR A 156 -49.37 -12.21 -45.69
C THR A 156 -49.92 -11.16 -46.66
N ASN A 157 -51.07 -10.55 -46.42
CA ASN A 157 -51.62 -9.57 -47.36
C ASN A 157 -52.21 -8.36 -46.62
N ASP A 158 -51.75 -7.17 -47.00
CA ASP A 158 -52.40 -5.84 -46.83
C ASP A 158 -51.70 -4.76 -45.99
N TYR A 159 -50.44 -4.90 -45.58
CA TYR A 159 -49.67 -3.73 -45.13
C TYR A 159 -48.43 -3.45 -45.98
N PRO A 160 -48.44 -2.42 -46.84
CA PRO A 160 -47.24 -1.89 -47.47
C PRO A 160 -46.48 -1.01 -46.45
N MET A 161 -45.92 -1.64 -45.42
CA MET A 161 -44.92 -1.01 -44.55
C MET A 161 -43.53 -1.32 -45.12
N ASN A 162 -42.76 -0.26 -45.38
CA ASN A 162 -41.43 -0.33 -45.98
C ASN A 162 -40.46 -1.16 -45.10
N PHE A 163 -40.31 -2.45 -45.41
CA PHE A 163 -39.35 -3.40 -44.82
C PHE A 163 -37.90 -2.86 -44.74
N SER A 164 -37.57 -1.89 -45.59
CA SER A 164 -36.32 -1.13 -45.62
C SER A 164 -35.97 -0.48 -44.27
N GLU A 165 -36.93 0.13 -43.58
CA GLU A 165 -36.66 0.91 -42.37
C GLU A 165 -36.38 0.03 -41.16
N THR A 166 -37.09 -1.10 -41.00
CA THR A 166 -36.84 -2.04 -39.90
C THR A 166 -35.46 -2.68 -40.00
N VAL A 167 -34.99 -2.97 -41.21
CA VAL A 167 -33.63 -3.49 -41.45
C VAL A 167 -32.57 -2.43 -41.14
N ALA A 168 -32.83 -1.16 -41.44
CA ALA A 168 -31.92 -0.06 -41.07
C ALA A 168 -31.78 0.06 -39.55
N HIS A 169 -32.87 -0.02 -38.80
CA HIS A 169 -32.84 0.02 -37.33
C HIS A 169 -32.08 -1.16 -36.72
N GLN A 170 -32.23 -2.37 -37.27
CA GLN A 170 -31.44 -3.53 -36.83
C GLN A 170 -29.94 -3.36 -37.08
N ARG A 171 -29.55 -2.80 -38.24
CA ARG A 171 -28.14 -2.54 -38.54
C ARG A 171 -27.54 -1.51 -37.59
N ILE A 172 -28.31 -0.48 -37.22
CA ILE A 172 -27.90 0.52 -36.22
C ILE A 172 -27.71 -0.14 -34.85
N GLY A 173 -28.65 -0.99 -34.42
CA GLY A 173 -28.53 -1.73 -33.15
C GLY A 173 -27.33 -2.67 -33.11
N ILE A 174 -27.10 -3.46 -34.16
CA ILE A 174 -25.94 -4.36 -34.27
C ILE A 174 -24.64 -3.56 -34.25
N ARG A 175 -24.57 -2.44 -34.97
CA ARG A 175 -23.37 -1.59 -34.99
C ARG A 175 -23.10 -0.99 -33.61
N ALA A 176 -24.13 -0.52 -32.92
CA ALA A 176 -23.98 0.00 -31.56
C ALA A 176 -23.43 -1.08 -30.60
N LEU A 177 -23.93 -2.32 -30.68
CA LEU A 177 -23.41 -3.43 -29.88
C LEU A 177 -21.95 -3.78 -30.21
N GLN A 178 -21.56 -3.72 -31.50
CA GLN A 178 -20.18 -3.93 -31.91
C GLN A 178 -19.24 -2.85 -31.38
N ASP A 179 -19.62 -1.57 -31.53
CA ASP A 179 -18.83 -0.44 -31.05
C ASP A 179 -18.66 -0.51 -29.51
N ILE A 180 -19.69 -0.96 -28.77
CA ILE A 180 -19.61 -1.21 -27.32
C ILE A 180 -18.61 -2.32 -27.00
N ALA A 181 -18.69 -3.47 -27.69
CA ALA A 181 -17.78 -4.59 -27.46
C ALA A 181 -16.32 -4.22 -27.77
N GLU A 182 -16.08 -3.38 -28.77
CA GLU A 182 -14.76 -2.86 -29.09
C GLU A 182 -14.24 -1.90 -28.01
N HIS A 183 -15.10 -1.02 -27.49
CA HIS A 183 -14.76 -0.13 -26.38
C HIS A 183 -14.41 -0.90 -25.10
N GLU A 184 -15.18 -1.92 -24.73
CA GLU A 184 -14.90 -2.77 -23.57
C GLU A 184 -13.56 -3.51 -23.71
N ARG A 185 -13.25 -4.04 -24.90
CA ARG A 185 -11.95 -4.67 -25.18
C ARG A 185 -10.81 -3.66 -25.04
N ALA A 186 -10.97 -2.44 -25.56
CA ALA A 186 -9.98 -1.39 -25.44
C ALA A 186 -9.74 -0.98 -23.98
N GLU A 187 -10.80 -0.85 -23.17
CA GLU A 187 -10.70 -0.57 -21.74
C GLU A 187 -10.02 -1.71 -20.97
N HIS A 188 -10.37 -2.97 -21.25
CA HIS A 188 -9.68 -4.12 -20.67
C HIS A 188 -8.19 -4.17 -21.04
N GLU A 189 -7.85 -3.83 -22.28
CA GLU A 189 -6.45 -3.77 -22.72
C GLU A 189 -5.69 -2.63 -22.04
N ARG A 190 -6.29 -1.44 -21.90
CA ARG A 190 -5.73 -0.31 -21.14
C ARG A 190 -5.49 -0.70 -19.68
N ALA A 191 -6.47 -1.31 -19.03
CA ALA A 191 -6.35 -1.78 -17.66
C ALA A 191 -5.26 -2.86 -17.51
N ALA A 192 -5.14 -3.77 -18.49
CA ALA A 192 -4.08 -4.77 -18.50
C ALA A 192 -2.68 -4.14 -18.66
N ARG A 193 -2.52 -3.15 -19.56
CA ARG A 193 -1.27 -2.40 -19.74
C ARG A 193 -0.89 -1.64 -18.48
N GLU A 194 -1.84 -0.96 -17.83
CA GLU A 194 -1.59 -0.23 -16.59
C GLU A 194 -1.18 -1.18 -15.44
N ARG A 195 -1.82 -2.35 -15.32
CA ARG A 195 -1.41 -3.39 -14.37
C ARG A 195 -0.01 -3.92 -14.66
N ALA A 196 0.33 -4.15 -15.93
CA ALA A 196 1.67 -4.58 -16.33
C ALA A 196 2.74 -3.52 -16.00
N GLU A 197 2.46 -2.24 -16.26
CA GLU A 197 3.36 -1.14 -15.95
C GLU A 197 3.55 -0.98 -14.43
N ARG A 198 2.47 -1.07 -13.64
CA ARG A 198 2.57 -1.08 -12.16
C ARG A 198 3.43 -2.24 -11.66
N ALA A 199 3.26 -3.44 -12.22
CA ALA A 199 4.06 -4.61 -11.87
C ALA A 199 5.55 -4.42 -12.25
N GLU A 200 5.85 -3.83 -13.39
CA GLU A 200 7.22 -3.51 -13.81
C GLU A 200 7.87 -2.48 -12.88
N ARG A 201 7.17 -1.40 -12.54
CA ARG A 201 7.64 -0.40 -11.56
C ARG A 201 7.90 -1.03 -10.20
N ALA A 202 7.05 -1.95 -9.74
CA ALA A 202 7.25 -2.68 -8.49
C ALA A 202 8.51 -3.57 -8.54
N ARG A 203 8.73 -4.29 -9.65
CA ARG A 203 9.96 -5.09 -9.87
C ARG A 203 11.21 -4.21 -9.90
N ALA A 204 11.16 -3.06 -10.58
CA ALA A 204 12.27 -2.11 -10.63
C ALA A 204 12.62 -1.55 -9.24
N LYS A 205 11.60 -1.22 -8.42
CA LYS A 205 11.78 -0.79 -7.03
C LYS A 205 12.41 -1.91 -6.17
N SER A 206 11.92 -3.15 -6.32
CA SER A 206 12.49 -4.32 -5.64
C SER A 206 13.97 -4.54 -6.01
N ASN A 207 14.30 -4.47 -7.30
CA ASN A 207 15.68 -4.61 -7.78
C ASN A 207 16.60 -3.48 -7.26
N ARG A 208 16.10 -2.24 -7.19
CA ARG A 208 16.84 -1.12 -6.59
C ARG A 208 17.10 -1.35 -5.11
N ASN A 209 16.08 -1.79 -4.36
CA ASN A 209 16.22 -2.10 -2.94
C ASN A 209 17.24 -3.22 -2.70
N TYR A 210 17.19 -4.28 -3.52
CA TYR A 210 18.17 -5.37 -3.46
C TYR A 210 19.61 -4.88 -3.71
N ARG A 211 19.82 -4.02 -4.70
CA ARG A 211 21.15 -3.42 -4.95
C ARG A 211 21.63 -2.54 -3.80
N LEU A 212 20.72 -1.77 -3.18
CA LEU A 212 21.07 -0.96 -2.02
C LEU A 212 21.47 -1.84 -0.83
N GLN A 213 20.75 -2.93 -0.59
CA GLN A 213 21.07 -3.91 0.44
C GLN A 213 22.47 -4.48 0.24
N GLN A 214 22.83 -4.90 -0.97
CA GLN A 214 24.18 -5.38 -1.28
C GLN A 214 25.27 -4.33 -1.05
N ILE A 215 24.98 -3.04 -1.31
CA ILE A 215 25.93 -1.95 -1.07
C ILE A 215 26.13 -1.73 0.45
N ILE A 216 25.04 -1.81 1.22
CA ILE A 216 25.09 -1.68 2.69
C ILE A 216 25.91 -2.82 3.29
N GLU A 217 25.58 -4.07 2.95
CA GLU A 217 26.31 -5.26 3.43
C GLU A 217 27.81 -5.18 3.07
N LYS A 218 28.13 -4.73 1.85
CA LYS A 218 29.54 -4.56 1.46
C LYS A 218 30.26 -3.50 2.32
N ARG A 219 29.60 -2.39 2.65
CA ARG A 219 30.18 -1.36 3.52
C ARG A 219 30.38 -1.84 4.95
N GLU A 220 29.40 -2.55 5.50
CA GLU A 220 29.50 -3.14 6.84
C GLU A 220 30.68 -4.12 6.93
N MET A 221 30.84 -5.00 5.93
CA MET A 221 31.99 -5.90 5.84
C MET A 221 33.33 -5.17 5.71
N GLU A 222 33.38 -4.03 5.01
CA GLU A 222 34.59 -3.20 4.91
C GLU A 222 34.90 -2.46 6.22
N GLU A 223 33.87 -2.01 6.95
CA GLU A 223 34.02 -1.38 8.27
C GLU A 223 34.47 -2.39 9.33
N GLU A 224 33.91 -3.61 9.33
CA GLU A 224 34.31 -4.68 10.23
C GLU A 224 35.79 -5.07 10.01
N LYS A 225 36.23 -5.18 8.75
CA LYS A 225 37.64 -5.39 8.42
C LYS A 225 38.55 -4.29 8.95
N LYS A 226 38.10 -3.03 8.90
CA LYS A 226 38.87 -1.90 9.45
C LYS A 226 38.95 -1.97 10.97
N ARG A 227 37.86 -2.30 11.65
CA ARG A 227 37.84 -2.47 13.11
C ARG A 227 38.76 -3.61 13.55
N ALA A 228 38.69 -4.77 12.88
CA ALA A 228 39.58 -5.90 13.16
C ALA A 228 41.06 -5.54 12.97
N ALA A 229 41.40 -4.81 11.90
CA ALA A 229 42.78 -4.36 11.67
C ALA A 229 43.25 -3.33 12.73
N GLU A 230 42.36 -2.46 13.20
CA GLU A 230 42.65 -1.50 14.28
C GLU A 230 42.82 -2.21 15.63
N GLU A 231 41.98 -3.20 15.95
CA GLU A 231 42.12 -4.04 17.13
C GLU A 231 43.43 -4.83 17.14
N GLU A 232 43.82 -5.42 16.00
CA GLU A 232 45.09 -6.12 15.85
C GLU A 232 46.28 -5.17 16.06
N LYS A 233 46.20 -3.95 15.50
CA LYS A 233 47.21 -2.91 15.71
C LYS A 233 47.31 -2.50 17.18
N ASN A 234 46.18 -2.23 17.83
CA ASN A 234 46.13 -1.84 19.24
C ASN A 234 46.66 -2.97 20.14
N LYS A 235 46.36 -4.23 19.81
CA LYS A 235 46.90 -5.39 20.51
C LYS A 235 48.42 -5.49 20.36
N ALA A 236 48.96 -5.29 19.15
CA ALA A 236 50.39 -5.29 18.92
C ALA A 236 51.12 -4.17 19.69
N GLU A 237 50.55 -2.96 19.72
CA GLU A 237 51.09 -1.83 20.50
C GLU A 237 51.08 -2.13 22.02
N LEU A 238 50.02 -2.77 22.52
CA LEU A 238 49.94 -3.19 23.91
C LEU A 238 50.99 -4.26 24.26
N GLU A 239 51.17 -5.26 23.39
CA GLU A 239 52.20 -6.30 23.57
C GLU A 239 53.62 -5.70 23.57
N GLU A 240 53.90 -4.74 22.69
CA GLU A 240 55.18 -4.01 22.67
C GLU A 240 55.39 -3.22 23.96
N ARG A 241 54.36 -2.52 24.45
CA ARG A 241 54.42 -1.80 25.72
C ARG A 241 54.70 -2.73 26.89
N MET A 242 54.04 -3.89 26.94
CA MET A 242 54.28 -4.91 27.97
C MET A 242 55.72 -5.44 27.93
N ARG A 243 56.28 -5.67 26.73
CA ARG A 243 57.70 -6.06 26.58
C ARG A 243 58.65 -4.99 27.09
N MET A 244 58.40 -3.73 26.75
CA MET A 244 59.22 -2.60 27.22
C MET A 244 59.15 -2.43 28.75
N GLU A 245 57.98 -2.63 29.36
CA GLU A 245 57.83 -2.60 30.82
C GLU A 245 58.53 -3.79 31.50
N GLU A 246 58.47 -4.98 30.92
CA GLU A 246 59.18 -6.15 31.43
C GLU A 246 60.71 -5.97 31.35
N GLU A 247 61.22 -5.42 30.25
CA GLU A 247 62.64 -5.10 30.10
C GLU A 247 63.10 -4.06 31.12
N LYS A 248 62.31 -3.01 31.36
CA LYS A 248 62.57 -2.04 32.43
C LYS A 248 62.65 -2.72 33.79
N ARG A 249 61.70 -3.62 34.10
CA ARG A 249 61.69 -4.37 35.36
C ARG A 249 62.95 -5.24 35.50
N ARG A 250 63.36 -5.94 34.44
CA ARG A 250 64.62 -6.73 34.43
C ARG A 250 65.84 -5.84 34.68
N ALA A 251 65.92 -4.68 34.04
CA ALA A 251 67.02 -3.74 34.24
C ALA A 251 67.05 -3.16 35.67
N GLU A 252 65.89 -2.92 36.29
CA GLU A 252 65.79 -2.51 37.69
C GLU A 252 66.20 -3.62 38.66
N GLU A 253 65.80 -4.87 38.41
CA GLU A 253 66.23 -6.03 39.18
C GLU A 253 67.76 -6.24 39.11
N GLU A 254 68.36 -6.06 37.93
CA GLU A 254 69.82 -6.14 37.76
C GLU A 254 70.54 -5.03 38.53
N LYS A 255 70.03 -3.79 38.48
CA LYS A 255 70.55 -2.67 39.29
C LYS A 255 70.45 -2.97 40.78
N TRP A 256 69.34 -3.53 41.23
CA TRP A 256 69.12 -3.95 42.61
C TRP A 256 70.14 -5.02 43.03
N LYS A 257 70.28 -6.10 42.25
CA LYS A 257 71.25 -7.18 42.49
C LYS A 257 72.70 -6.66 42.54
N ALA A 258 73.09 -5.79 41.60
CA ALA A 258 74.40 -5.15 41.59
C ALA A 258 74.62 -4.27 42.84
N GLY A 259 73.58 -3.55 43.27
CA GLY A 259 73.59 -2.78 44.53
C GLY A 259 73.77 -3.66 45.76
N GLU A 260 73.06 -4.78 45.83
CA GLU A 260 73.17 -5.77 46.89
C GLU A 260 74.57 -6.40 46.94
N GLU A 261 75.13 -6.78 45.80
CA GLU A 261 76.47 -7.34 45.70
C GLU A 261 77.54 -6.35 46.18
N LYS A 262 77.41 -5.06 45.83
CA LYS A 262 78.27 -3.99 46.35
C LYS A 262 78.16 -3.87 47.87
N ARG A 263 76.96 -3.98 48.45
CA ARG A 263 76.75 -3.97 49.91
C ARG A 263 77.43 -5.18 50.56
N LYS A 264 77.27 -6.38 49.99
CA LYS A 264 77.95 -7.61 50.44
C LYS A 264 79.48 -7.46 50.42
N ARG A 265 80.05 -6.93 49.34
CA ARG A 265 81.50 -6.65 49.23
C ARG A 265 81.98 -5.63 50.26
N LYS A 266 81.24 -4.54 50.50
CA LYS A 266 81.54 -3.55 51.56
C LYS A 266 81.52 -4.19 52.95
N TYR A 267 80.52 -5.02 53.24
CA TYR A 267 80.40 -5.73 54.50
C TYR A 267 81.57 -6.71 54.71
N LYS A 268 81.92 -7.48 53.67
CA LYS A 268 83.09 -8.39 53.70
C LYS A 268 84.38 -7.63 54.00
N LYS A 269 84.67 -6.54 53.28
CA LYS A 269 85.85 -5.68 53.55
C LYS A 269 85.83 -5.10 54.96
N LYS A 270 84.66 -4.65 55.46
CA LYS A 270 84.52 -4.15 56.83
C LYS A 270 84.81 -5.24 57.86
N LYS A 271 84.34 -6.46 57.62
CA LYS A 271 84.57 -7.64 58.46
C LYS A 271 86.04 -8.06 58.44
N GLU A 272 86.68 -8.09 57.28
CA GLU A 272 88.12 -8.35 57.14
C GLU A 272 88.96 -7.31 57.88
N LYS A 273 88.70 -6.01 57.69
CA LYS A 273 89.38 -4.94 58.46
C LYS A 273 89.15 -5.06 59.96
N ALA A 274 87.94 -5.44 60.38
CA ALA A 274 87.66 -5.66 61.80
C ALA A 274 88.40 -6.90 62.34
N ALA A 275 88.56 -7.96 61.54
CA ALA A 275 89.35 -9.13 61.89
C ALA A 275 90.85 -8.82 61.95
N GLU A 276 91.38 -8.07 60.99
CA GLU A 276 92.78 -7.60 60.98
C GLU A 276 93.06 -6.68 62.18
N LYS A 277 92.12 -5.77 62.52
CA LYS A 277 92.20 -4.96 63.74
C LYS A 277 92.22 -5.85 65.00
N ARG A 278 91.36 -6.86 65.07
CA ARG A 278 91.33 -7.81 66.19
C ARG A 278 92.62 -8.61 66.29
N GLN A 279 93.16 -9.10 65.17
CA GLN A 279 94.46 -9.79 65.15
C GLN A 279 95.57 -8.88 65.64
N LYS A 280 95.58 -7.61 65.24
CA LYS A 280 96.56 -6.64 65.72
C LYS A 280 96.40 -6.33 67.22
N GLU A 281 95.16 -6.17 67.69
CA GLU A 281 94.84 -6.04 69.12
C GLU A 281 95.19 -7.31 69.91
N GLU A 282 95.07 -8.49 69.30
CA GLU A 282 95.39 -9.78 69.89
C GLU A 282 96.90 -10.04 69.91
N GLU A 283 97.64 -9.64 68.88
CA GLU A 283 99.11 -9.60 68.87
C GLU A 283 99.62 -8.60 69.91
N GLU A 284 99.00 -7.42 70.06
CA GLU A 284 99.32 -6.47 71.15
C GLU A 284 98.98 -7.06 72.52
N ARG A 285 97.85 -7.78 72.65
CA ARG A 285 97.50 -8.49 73.89
C ARG A 285 98.48 -9.61 74.18
N GLN A 286 98.86 -10.44 73.21
CA GLN A 286 99.84 -11.51 73.37
C GLN A 286 101.22 -10.95 73.72
N LYS A 287 101.60 -9.80 73.15
CA LYS A 287 102.81 -9.06 73.55
C LYS A 287 102.71 -8.52 74.99
N ALA A 288 101.53 -8.06 75.40
CA ALA A 288 101.24 -7.68 76.79
C ALA A 288 101.07 -8.88 77.73
N GLU A 289 100.76 -10.07 77.21
CA GLU A 289 100.60 -11.33 77.93
C GLU A 289 101.95 -12.06 78.07
N GLU A 290 102.86 -11.95 77.09
CA GLU A 290 104.30 -12.25 77.24
C GLU A 290 104.94 -11.32 78.29
N GLU A 291 104.46 -10.07 78.40
CA GLU A 291 104.84 -9.16 79.49
C GLU A 291 104.18 -9.51 80.85
N LYS A 292 103.04 -10.19 80.84
CA LYS A 292 102.30 -10.65 82.05
C LYS A 292 102.58 -12.10 82.45
N GLN A 293 103.28 -12.90 81.66
CA GLN A 293 103.76 -14.25 82.03
C GLN A 293 104.92 -14.22 83.05
N LYS A 294 105.01 -13.17 83.87
CA LYS A 294 105.77 -13.15 85.11
C LYS A 294 104.89 -13.22 86.36
N ASP A 295 103.56 -13.11 86.25
CA ASP A 295 102.71 -13.00 87.42
C ASP A 295 101.38 -13.77 87.30
N LEU A 296 101.27 -14.78 88.16
CA LEU A 296 100.05 -15.35 88.73
C LEU A 296 99.21 -16.35 87.92
N LYS A 297 99.54 -17.59 88.24
CA LYS A 297 98.72 -18.80 88.47
C LYS A 297 97.54 -18.50 89.44
N ASP A 298 96.29 -18.87 89.10
CA ASP A 298 95.29 -19.57 89.95
C ASP A 298 93.80 -19.34 89.55
N ALA A 299 92.99 -20.42 89.74
CA ALA A 299 91.52 -20.57 89.78
C ALA A 299 90.71 -20.60 88.45
N SER A 300 89.95 -21.64 88.04
CA SER A 300 88.95 -22.55 88.65
C SER A 300 87.49 -22.04 88.59
N GLY A 301 86.61 -22.74 87.84
CA GLY A 301 85.14 -22.78 88.07
C GLY A 301 84.17 -22.64 86.86
N CYS A 302 83.34 -23.66 86.59
CA CYS A 302 82.22 -23.82 85.59
C CYS A 302 80.87 -23.23 86.13
N PRO A 303 79.62 -23.43 85.58
CA PRO A 303 79.03 -23.79 84.25
C PRO A 303 77.71 -22.98 83.87
N SER A 304 76.94 -23.49 82.88
CA SER A 304 75.51 -23.23 82.48
C SER A 304 75.26 -22.08 81.49
N ASP A 305 74.80 -22.29 80.24
CA ASP A 305 73.60 -22.98 79.70
C ASP A 305 72.30 -22.21 79.95
N ALA A 306 71.90 -21.42 78.96
CA ALA A 306 70.54 -20.90 78.77
C ALA A 306 70.30 -20.72 77.27
N ARG A 307 70.08 -21.84 76.59
CA ARG A 307 69.48 -21.88 75.26
C ARG A 307 68.06 -21.32 75.33
N PHE A 308 67.81 -20.19 74.68
CA PHE A 308 66.45 -19.72 74.40
C PHE A 308 65.88 -20.58 73.27
N ASP A 309 64.92 -21.43 73.60
CA ASP A 309 64.14 -22.23 72.65
C ASP A 309 63.03 -21.35 72.07
N ALA A 310 63.17 -20.96 70.80
CA ALA A 310 62.23 -20.07 70.12
C ALA A 310 60.98 -20.79 69.55
N THR A 311 60.73 -22.04 69.95
CA THR A 311 59.53 -22.80 69.54
C THR A 311 58.24 -22.37 70.27
N GLN A 312 58.30 -21.44 71.24
CA GLN A 312 57.13 -20.95 71.99
C GLN A 312 56.38 -19.74 71.39
N TYR A 313 56.72 -19.28 70.17
CA TYR A 313 55.94 -18.24 69.47
C TYR A 313 55.49 -18.65 68.06
N ALA A 314 55.23 -19.94 67.85
CA ALA A 314 54.63 -20.47 66.61
C ALA A 314 53.09 -20.54 66.64
N PHE A 315 52.41 -19.67 67.38
CA PHE A 315 50.93 -19.72 67.56
C PHE A 315 50.12 -18.80 66.60
N PHE A 316 50.75 -18.18 65.58
CA PHE A 316 50.01 -17.43 64.54
C PHE A 316 50.36 -17.92 63.13
N GLY A 317 50.49 -19.24 62.99
CA GLY A 317 50.67 -19.93 61.71
C GLY A 317 49.69 -21.08 61.59
N GLN A 318 48.38 -20.78 61.55
CA GLN A 318 47.37 -21.67 60.99
C GLN A 318 46.49 -20.86 60.04
N ASP A 319 46.60 -21.25 58.77
CA ASP A 319 45.65 -21.11 57.67
C ASP A 319 44.34 -20.38 58.02
N ALA A 320 44.36 -19.05 57.84
CA ALA A 320 43.16 -18.26 57.59
C ALA A 320 43.13 -17.91 56.09
N VAL A 321 43.10 -18.94 55.25
CA VAL A 321 42.54 -18.86 53.89
C VAL A 321 41.28 -19.73 53.92
N GLU A 322 40.34 -19.36 54.79
CA GLU A 322 38.95 -19.63 54.53
C GLU A 322 38.61 -18.73 53.35
N GLU A 323 38.32 -19.34 52.20
CA GLU A 323 37.69 -18.68 51.06
C GLU A 323 36.44 -17.98 51.58
N VAL A 324 36.58 -16.70 51.89
CA VAL A 324 35.44 -15.82 52.06
C VAL A 324 34.91 -15.62 50.66
N ASP A 325 34.00 -16.52 50.26
CA ASP A 325 33.06 -16.33 49.16
C ASP A 325 32.24 -15.08 49.51
N LEU A 326 32.79 -13.93 49.14
CA LEU A 326 32.07 -12.67 49.15
C LEU A 326 30.99 -12.79 48.08
N GLY A 327 29.79 -13.11 48.55
CA GLY A 327 28.58 -13.34 47.79
C GLY A 327 28.51 -12.49 46.53
N GLY A 328 28.57 -13.20 45.40
CA GLY A 328 27.96 -12.73 44.17
C GLY A 328 26.50 -12.44 44.47
N LEU A 329 26.10 -11.21 44.16
CA LEU A 329 24.72 -10.76 44.16
C LEU A 329 23.99 -11.62 43.11
N ASP A 330 23.35 -12.71 43.55
CA ASP A 330 22.35 -13.41 42.75
C ASP A 330 21.15 -12.47 42.62
N ASP A 331 21.18 -11.69 41.53
CA ASP A 331 20.04 -10.95 40.99
C ASP A 331 19.14 -11.94 40.24
N ASP A 332 18.54 -12.85 41.00
CA ASP A 332 17.46 -13.71 40.54
C ASP A 332 16.13 -13.01 40.80
N GLY A 333 15.67 -12.27 39.78
CA GLY A 333 14.37 -12.61 39.21
C GLY A 333 13.19 -11.70 39.52
N ASP A 334 13.37 -10.38 39.62
CA ASP A 334 12.27 -9.43 39.48
C ASP A 334 12.63 -8.30 38.49
N ASP A 335 12.70 -8.66 37.21
CA ASP A 335 12.53 -7.70 36.12
C ASP A 335 11.85 -8.40 34.91
N PRO A 336 10.53 -8.24 34.71
CA PRO A 336 9.92 -8.52 33.42
C PRO A 336 10.03 -7.27 32.56
N VAL A 337 11.21 -6.98 32.01
CA VAL A 337 11.40 -5.91 31.02
C VAL A 337 12.09 -6.44 29.77
N PHE A 338 11.48 -7.45 29.16
CA PHE A 338 11.53 -7.66 27.72
C PHE A 338 10.13 -8.02 27.20
N GLY A 339 9.25 -7.02 27.25
CA GLY A 339 8.07 -6.96 26.39
C GLY A 339 8.49 -6.64 24.95
N SER A 340 9.04 -7.64 24.26
CA SER A 340 9.03 -7.72 22.80
C SER A 340 8.34 -9.00 22.40
N VAL A 341 7.05 -9.08 22.69
CA VAL A 341 6.10 -9.94 21.98
C VAL A 341 4.82 -9.12 21.87
N ASN A 342 4.57 -8.67 20.63
CA ASN A 342 3.26 -8.49 20.03
C ASN A 342 2.14 -8.03 20.96
N ASP A 343 1.85 -6.72 20.92
CA ASP A 343 0.48 -6.24 21.01
C ASP A 343 -0.32 -6.86 19.85
N ASP A 344 -0.84 -8.07 20.10
CA ASP A 344 -2.07 -8.57 19.51
C ASP A 344 -3.21 -7.69 20.02
N ASP A 345 -3.37 -6.52 19.41
CA ASP A 345 -4.52 -5.65 19.65
C ASP A 345 -4.89 -4.85 18.39
N TYR A 346 -4.93 -5.47 17.21
CA TYR A 346 -5.89 -5.08 16.15
C TYR A 346 -6.33 -6.30 15.34
N TYR A 347 -7.43 -6.88 15.82
CA TYR A 347 -8.40 -7.75 15.16
C TYR A 347 -8.28 -7.87 13.63
N LEU A 348 -7.56 -8.92 13.23
CA LEU A 348 -7.56 -9.48 11.90
C LEU A 348 -8.80 -10.37 11.69
N PHE A 349 -10.03 -9.83 11.73
CA PHE A 349 -11.24 -10.50 11.20
C PHE A 349 -12.38 -9.50 10.89
N ASP A 350 -12.22 -8.66 9.87
CA ASP A 350 -13.38 -8.33 9.01
C ASP A 350 -13.41 -9.36 7.88
N LYS A 351 -13.94 -10.54 8.22
CA LYS A 351 -14.47 -11.50 7.26
C LYS A 351 -15.67 -10.86 6.58
N ASP A 352 -15.55 -10.63 5.28
CA ASP A 352 -16.58 -10.98 4.30
C ASP A 352 -18.05 -10.84 4.74
N GLU A 353 -18.57 -9.62 4.82
CA GLU A 353 -20.00 -9.40 4.52
C GLU A 353 -20.20 -9.52 3.00
N VAL A 354 -20.20 -10.76 2.52
CA VAL A 354 -20.91 -11.12 1.30
C VAL A 354 -22.39 -10.95 1.63
N ARG A 355 -22.98 -9.82 1.22
CA ARG A 355 -24.42 -9.71 1.05
C ARG A 355 -24.86 -10.69 -0.04
N VAL A 356 -25.14 -11.92 0.37
CA VAL A 356 -26.02 -12.81 -0.39
C VAL A 356 -27.42 -12.21 -0.27
N VAL A 357 -27.81 -11.40 -1.26
CA VAL A 357 -29.21 -11.08 -1.48
C VAL A 357 -29.88 -12.37 -1.96
N ARG A 358 -30.48 -13.12 -1.03
CA ARG A 358 -31.47 -14.14 -1.36
C ARG A 358 -32.74 -13.43 -1.81
N PHE A 359 -33.00 -13.46 -3.11
CA PHE A 359 -34.35 -13.30 -3.63
C PHE A 359 -35.12 -14.58 -3.30
N TYR A 360 -36.23 -14.44 -2.57
CA TYR A 360 -37.27 -15.47 -2.57
C TYR A 360 -38.01 -15.37 -3.90
N VAL A 361 -38.22 -16.54 -4.51
CA VAL A 361 -39.04 -16.80 -5.69
C VAL A 361 -40.47 -16.31 -5.49
#